data_AF-A0A517P7H9-F1
#
_entry.id   AF-A0A517P7H9-F1
#
_cell.length_a   1.000
_cell.length_b   1.000
_cell.length_c   1.000
_cell.angle_alpha   90.00
_cell.angle_beta   90.00
_cell.angle_gamma   90.00
#
_symmetry.space_group_name_H-M   'P 1'
#
loop_
_entity.id
_entity.type
_entity.pdbx_description
1 polymer ?
#
loop_
_entity_poly.entity_id
_entity_poly.type
_entity_poly.pdbx_seq_one_letter_code
_entity_poly.pdbx_strand_id
1 'polypeptide(L)'
;MDDEEQAAIAEAAGISLMELRLKRTRLIGGRVSLRERANGDCTFLDPNTRKCTVYAARPVQCRTWPFWDSNLNTPADWERTKAECPGAGVGQLVSLQDIRRQANQRSL
;
A
#
# COMPACT_ATOMS: atom_id res chain seq x y z
N MET A 1 8.42 -0.64 4.77
CA MET A 1 8.19 -2.07 4.51
C MET A 1 9.23 -2.84 5.29
N ASP A 2 8.80 -3.72 6.18
CA ASP A 2 9.73 -4.54 6.99
C ASP A 2 10.29 -5.72 6.19
N ASP A 3 11.10 -6.56 6.83
CA ASP A 3 11.74 -7.70 6.17
C ASP A 3 10.78 -8.87 5.87
N GLU A 4 9.73 -9.05 6.67
CA GLU A 4 8.71 -10.07 6.44
C GLU A 4 7.86 -9.73 5.23
N GLU A 5 7.44 -8.47 5.10
CA GLU A 5 6.73 -7.95 3.94
C GLU A 5 7.57 -8.05 2.67
N GLN A 6 8.88 -7.76 2.78
CA GLN A 6 9.80 -7.97 1.65
C GLN A 6 9.86 -9.44 1.24
N ALA A 7 9.99 -10.37 2.19
CA ALA A 7 10.02 -11.80 1.89
C ALA A 7 8.72 -12.26 1.20
N ALA A 8 7.56 -11.87 1.72
CA ALA A 8 6.26 -12.23 1.17
C ALA A 8 6.04 -11.69 -0.26
N ILE A 9 6.49 -10.46 -0.56
CA ILE A 9 6.40 -9.91 -1.91
C ILE A 9 7.34 -10.65 -2.86
N ALA A 10 8.57 -10.96 -2.43
CA ALA A 10 9.54 -11.68 -3.25
C ALA A 10 8.99 -13.07 -3.66
N GLU A 11 8.43 -13.81 -2.69
CA GLU A 11 7.77 -15.09 -2.93
C GLU A 11 6.60 -14.95 -3.90
N ALA A 12 5.67 -14.02 -3.64
CA ALA A 12 4.51 -13.81 -4.50
C ALA A 12 4.87 -13.38 -5.93
N ALA A 13 6.00 -12.68 -6.10
CA ALA A 13 6.50 -12.25 -7.40
C ALA A 13 7.38 -13.31 -8.10
N GLY A 14 7.72 -14.41 -7.43
CA GLY A 14 8.61 -15.44 -7.97
C GLY A 14 10.05 -14.97 -8.19
N ILE A 15 10.53 -14.01 -7.38
CA ILE A 15 11.89 -13.46 -7.46
C ILE A 15 12.64 -13.65 -6.14
N SER A 16 13.96 -13.57 -6.18
CA SER A 16 14.76 -13.60 -4.95
C SER A 16 14.56 -12.34 -4.10
N LEU A 17 14.70 -12.47 -2.78
CA LEU A 17 14.70 -11.33 -1.85
C LEU A 17 15.78 -10.29 -2.22
N MET A 18 16.94 -10.76 -2.68
CA MET A 18 18.02 -9.89 -3.17
C MET A 18 17.58 -9.09 -4.40
N GLU A 19 16.93 -9.74 -5.37
CA GLU A 19 16.41 -9.05 -6.55
C GLU A 19 15.32 -8.03 -6.19
N LEU A 20 14.42 -8.37 -5.28
CA LEU A 20 13.42 -7.44 -4.76
C LEU A 20 14.11 -6.19 -4.19
N ARG A 21 15.03 -6.37 -3.24
CA ARG A 21 15.74 -5.29 -2.55
C ARG A 21 16.46 -4.38 -3.55
N LEU A 22 17.22 -4.95 -4.48
CA LEU A 22 18.05 -4.18 -5.42
C LEU A 22 17.24 -3.50 -6.53
N LYS A 23 16.27 -4.21 -7.13
CA LYS A 23 15.61 -3.76 -8.37
C LYS A 23 14.22 -3.17 -8.15
N ARG A 24 13.52 -3.57 -7.08
CA ARG A 24 12.10 -3.22 -6.86
C ARG A 24 11.87 -2.30 -5.66
N THR A 25 12.88 -2.08 -4.82
CA THR A 25 12.77 -1.20 -3.65
C THR A 25 13.76 -0.03 -3.67
N ARG A 26 13.50 0.98 -2.86
CA ARG A 26 14.36 2.14 -2.61
C ARG A 26 14.31 2.51 -1.12
N LEU A 27 15.36 3.15 -0.64
CA LEU A 27 15.38 3.74 0.70
C LEU A 27 14.90 5.19 0.64
N ILE A 28 13.92 5.53 1.47
CA ILE A 28 13.42 6.90 1.65
C ILE A 28 13.20 7.12 3.15
N GLY A 29 13.82 8.17 3.70
CA GLY A 29 13.65 8.52 5.13
C GLY A 29 14.01 7.37 6.08
N GLY A 30 15.04 6.58 5.73
CA GLY A 30 15.46 5.41 6.51
C GLY A 30 14.54 4.19 6.39
N ARG A 31 13.52 4.23 5.53
CA ARG A 31 12.55 3.13 5.35
C ARG A 31 12.65 2.55 3.94
N VAL A 32 12.44 1.24 3.83
CA VAL A 32 12.29 0.57 2.53
C VAL A 32 10.90 0.86 1.96
N SER A 33 10.87 1.36 0.72
CA SER A 33 9.67 1.64 -0.06
C SER A 33 9.76 0.97 -1.43
N LEU A 34 8.62 0.64 -2.03
CA LEU A 34 8.57 0.12 -3.39
C LEU A 34 8.98 1.22 -4.39
N ARG A 35 9.71 0.85 -5.44
CA ARG A 35 10.01 1.77 -6.54
C ARG A 35 8.76 2.01 -7.37
N GLU A 36 8.70 3.21 -7.93
CA GLU A 36 7.74 3.61 -8.95
C GLU A 36 8.43 3.66 -10.32
N ARG A 37 7.64 3.49 -11.38
CA ARG A 37 8.03 3.81 -12.76
C ARG A 37 7.97 5.33 -12.96
N ALA A 38 8.45 5.83 -14.10
CA ALA A 38 8.48 7.26 -14.40
C ALA A 38 7.09 7.93 -14.36
N ASN A 39 6.03 7.18 -14.60
CA ASN A 39 4.65 7.65 -14.54
C ASN A 39 4.03 7.61 -13.11
N GLY A 40 4.81 7.28 -12.08
CA GLY A 40 4.35 7.16 -10.70
C GLY A 40 3.72 5.81 -10.35
N ASP A 41 3.55 4.89 -11.31
CA ASP A 41 3.01 3.57 -10.98
C ASP A 41 3.99 2.75 -10.15
N CYS A 42 3.50 2.09 -9.10
CA CYS A 42 4.26 1.07 -8.40
C CYS A 42 4.77 -0.01 -9.39
N THR A 43 6.00 -0.50 -9.19
CA THR A 43 6.61 -1.53 -10.05
C THR A 43 5.79 -2.82 -10.18
N PHE A 44 4.93 -3.13 -9.21
CA PHE A 44 4.02 -4.29 -9.20
C PHE A 44 2.62 -4.00 -9.75
N LEU A 45 2.36 -2.79 -10.25
CA LEU A 45 1.10 -2.49 -10.93
C LEU A 45 1.21 -2.93 -12.40
N ASP A 46 0.34 -3.85 -12.80
CA ASP A 46 0.25 -4.27 -14.19
C ASP A 46 -0.27 -3.08 -15.05
N PRO A 47 0.47 -2.67 -16.09
CA PRO A 47 0.15 -1.46 -16.84
C PRO A 47 -1.16 -1.58 -17.63
N ASN A 48 -1.57 -2.79 -18.00
CA ASN A 48 -2.72 -3.03 -18.86
C ASN A 48 -4.00 -3.24 -18.05
N THR A 49 -3.96 -4.18 -17.10
CA THR A 49 -5.11 -4.56 -16.28
C THR A 49 -5.34 -3.62 -15.10
N ARG A 50 -4.33 -2.79 -14.76
CA ARG A 50 -4.33 -1.91 -13.58
C ARG A 50 -4.55 -2.66 -12.26
N LYS A 51 -4.17 -3.94 -12.22
CA LYS A 51 -4.20 -4.77 -11.02
C LYS A 51 -2.79 -4.97 -10.45
N CYS A 52 -2.69 -5.05 -9.13
CA CYS A 52 -1.44 -5.38 -8.47
C CYS A 52 -1.10 -6.86 -8.72
N THR A 53 0.11 -7.14 -9.19
CA THR A 53 0.56 -8.51 -9.47
C THR A 53 0.90 -9.32 -8.22
N VAL A 54 1.06 -8.65 -7.07
CA VAL A 54 1.34 -9.26 -5.75
C VAL A 54 0.22 -8.94 -4.75
N TYR A 55 -1.04 -8.88 -5.20
CA TYR A 55 -2.16 -8.35 -4.42
C TYR A 55 -2.33 -8.99 -3.02
N ALA A 56 -2.10 -10.30 -2.90
CA ALA A 56 -2.18 -11.04 -1.65
C ALA A 56 -1.05 -10.68 -0.67
N ALA A 57 0.13 -10.34 -1.19
CA ALA A 57 1.31 -9.96 -0.42
C ALA A 57 1.50 -8.44 -0.30
N ARG A 58 0.44 -7.65 -0.53
CA ARG A 58 0.51 -6.18 -0.38
C ARG A 58 1.06 -5.81 0.99
N PRO A 59 1.99 -4.84 1.08
CA PRO A 59 2.47 -4.35 2.35
C PRO A 59 1.35 -3.62 3.10
N VAL A 60 1.52 -3.46 4.42
CA VAL A 60 0.59 -2.86 5.36
C VAL A 60 0.10 -1.50 4.90
N GLN A 61 0.98 -0.67 4.32
CA GLN A 61 0.59 0.62 3.77
C GLN A 61 -0.47 0.46 2.66
N CYS A 62 -0.28 -0.49 1.74
CA CYS A 62 -1.22 -0.76 0.66
C CYS A 62 -2.48 -1.49 1.14
N ARG A 63 -2.40 -2.31 2.20
CA ARG A 63 -3.57 -3.02 2.77
C ARG A 63 -4.49 -2.12 3.57
N THR A 64 -3.92 -1.14 4.26
CA THR A 64 -4.64 -0.24 5.18
C THR A 64 -5.16 1.02 4.50
N TRP A 65 -4.79 1.27 3.24
CA TRP A 65 -5.42 2.34 2.45
C TRP A 65 -6.91 2.04 2.24
N PRO A 66 -7.84 3.00 2.40
CA PRO A 66 -7.61 4.43 2.63
C PRO A 66 -7.66 4.86 4.12
N PHE A 67 -7.74 3.93 5.07
CA PHE A 67 -7.91 4.18 6.52
C PHE A 67 -6.62 4.55 7.23
N TRP A 68 -5.80 5.33 6.56
CA TRP A 68 -4.59 5.90 7.10
C TRP A 68 -4.93 6.99 8.12
N ASP A 69 -4.20 7.10 9.23
CA ASP A 69 -4.44 8.16 10.24
C ASP A 69 -4.50 9.56 9.61
N SER A 70 -3.61 9.84 8.66
CA SER A 70 -3.57 11.09 7.89
C SER A 70 -4.88 11.41 7.15
N ASN A 71 -5.64 10.39 6.79
CA ASN A 71 -6.90 10.50 6.05
C ASN A 71 -8.11 10.54 6.99
N LEU A 72 -7.94 10.16 8.25
CA LEU A 72 -9.00 10.03 9.25
C LEU A 72 -8.94 11.09 10.36
N ASN A 73 -7.92 11.94 10.38
CA ASN A 73 -7.70 12.96 11.41
C ASN A 73 -8.86 13.97 11.49
N THR A 74 -9.36 14.45 10.36
CA THR A 74 -10.50 15.37 10.29
C THR A 74 -11.45 15.01 9.15
N PRO A 75 -12.73 15.46 9.20
CA PRO A 75 -13.65 15.30 8.08
C PRO A 75 -13.10 15.85 6.76
N ALA A 76 -12.36 16.97 6.81
CA ALA A 76 -11.75 17.57 5.62
C ALA A 76 -10.65 16.69 5.01
N ASP A 77 -9.89 15.95 5.82
CA ASP A 77 -8.86 15.02 5.32
C ASP A 77 -9.48 13.83 4.58
N TRP A 78 -10.63 13.36 5.08
CA TRP A 78 -11.39 12.33 4.41
C TRP A 78 -11.98 12.80 3.08
N GLU A 79 -12.55 14.00 3.03
CA GLU A 79 -13.05 14.58 1.77
C GLU A 79 -11.94 14.73 0.72
N ARG A 80 -10.73 15.17 1.11
CA ARG A 80 -9.58 15.22 0.18
C ARG A 80 -9.20 13.83 -0.32
N THR A 81 -9.18 12.83 0.56
CA THR A 81 -8.89 11.44 0.19
C THR A 81 -9.89 10.91 -0.85
N LYS A 82 -11.18 11.23 -0.71
CA LYS A 82 -12.22 10.87 -1.70
C LYS A 82 -12.05 11.58 -3.04
N ALA A 83 -11.55 12.82 -3.04
CA ALA A 83 -11.28 13.57 -4.26
C ALA A 83 -10.11 12.96 -5.07
N GLU A 84 -9.11 12.40 -4.39
CA GLU A 84 -7.94 11.77 -5.02
C GLU A 84 -8.15 10.29 -5.36
N CYS A 85 -8.88 9.56 -4.51
CA CYS A 85 -9.10 8.13 -4.66
C CYS A 85 -10.58 7.82 -4.94
N PRO A 86 -10.95 7.43 -6.17
CA PRO A 86 -12.35 7.18 -6.54
C PRO A 86 -12.97 5.98 -5.80
N GLY A 87 -12.15 5.13 -5.18
CA GLY A 87 -12.63 4.03 -4.34
C GLY A 87 -12.91 4.42 -2.88
N ALA A 88 -12.40 5.57 -2.42
CA ALA A 88 -12.66 6.01 -1.04
C ALA A 88 -14.11 6.51 -0.91
N GLY A 89 -14.83 5.99 0.08
CA GLY A 89 -16.25 6.29 0.27
C GLY A 89 -17.21 5.54 -0.68
N VAL A 90 -16.69 4.61 -1.49
CA VAL A 90 -17.48 3.77 -2.40
C VAL A 90 -17.29 2.29 -2.03
N GLY A 91 -18.36 1.50 -2.10
CA GLY A 91 -18.33 0.05 -1.88
C GLY A 91 -19.03 -0.37 -0.58
N GLN A 92 -18.52 -1.45 0.02
CA GLN A 92 -19.13 -2.04 1.21
C GLN A 92 -18.94 -1.16 2.44
N LEU A 93 -19.94 -1.15 3.33
CA LEU A 93 -19.83 -0.49 4.62
C LEU A 93 -18.79 -1.21 5.49
N VAL A 94 -17.77 -0.48 5.92
CA VAL A 94 -16.74 -0.96 6.84
C VAL A 94 -17.06 -0.45 8.24
N SER A 95 -17.07 -1.33 9.23
CA SER A 95 -17.39 -0.94 10.61
C SER A 95 -16.31 -0.03 11.21
N LEU A 96 -16.67 0.81 12.18
CA LEU A 96 -15.70 1.64 12.91
C LEU A 96 -14.61 0.79 13.57
N GLN A 97 -14.96 -0.40 14.07
CA GLN A 97 -14.01 -1.34 14.65
C GLN A 97 -12.97 -1.82 13.62
N ASP A 98 -13.41 -2.15 12.41
CA ASP A 98 -12.53 -2.58 11.33
C ASP A 98 -11.63 -1.45 10.83
N ILE A 99 -12.16 -0.23 10.74
CA ILE A 99 -11.39 0.97 10.38
C ILE A 99 -10.28 1.19 11.41
N ARG A 100 -10.60 1.18 12.71
CA ARG A 100 -9.61 1.33 13.79
C ARG A 100 -8.57 0.20 13.77
N ARG A 101 -8.99 -1.05 13.53
CA ARG A 101 -8.07 -2.18 13.40
C ARG A 101 -7.08 -1.96 12.26
N GLN A 102 -7.53 -1.49 11.09
CA GLN A 102 -6.66 -1.24 9.94
C GLN A 102 -5.72 -0.05 10.18
N ALA A 103 -6.23 1.05 10.71
CA ALA A 103 -5.41 2.23 11.04
C ALA A 103 -4.25 1.87 11.98
N ASN A 104 -4.54 1.11 13.05
CA ASN A 104 -3.56 0.71 14.05
C ASN A 104 -2.45 -0.21 13.51
N GLN A 105 -2.69 -0.97 12.43
CA GLN A 105 -1.66 -1.85 11.84
C GLN A 105 -0.46 -1.05 11.30
N ARG A 106 -0.63 0.24 10.99
CA ARG A 106 0.42 1.08 10.42
C ARG A 106 1.21 1.88 11.46
N SER A 107 0.76 1.86 12.71
CA SER A 107 1.33 2.61 13.85
C SER A 107 2.19 1.72 14.76
N LEU A 108 2.30 0.44 14.41
CA LEU A 108 3.25 -0.54 14.93
C LEU A 108 4.49 -0.59 14.02
#